data_AF-A0ABD7US28-F1
#
_entry.id   AF-A0ABD7US28-F1
#
_cell.length_a   1.000
_cell.length_b   1.000
_cell.length_c   1.000
_cell.angle_alpha   90.00
_cell.angle_beta   90.00
_cell.angle_gamma   90.00
#
_symmetry.space_group_name_H-M   'P 1'
#
loop_
_entity.id
_entity.type
_entity.pdbx_description
1 polymer ?
#
loop_
_entity_poly.entity_id
_entity_poly.type
_entity_poly.pdbx_seq_one_letter_code
_entity_poly.pdbx_strand_id
1 'polypeptide(L)'
;MKKTLTLLLALFAIGVTSSVRAEDEQSSTQKPVKFDLDGPQQKIKDYSGNTITLEDLYVGSKVVKIYIPQGWWVYLYRQCDHNSKERGILASPILEKNITKTDPYRQYYTGVPYILNLGEDPLKKGEKLTFSFKGEDGFYVGSYIYRDSDTIKKEKEAEEALQKKEEEKQQKQLEESMLKQIREEDHKPWHQRLSESIQDQWWNFKGLFQ
;
A
#
# COMPACT_ATOMS: atom_id res chain seq x y z
N MET A 1 -32.50 -8.72 12.04
CA MET A 1 -31.22 -8.99 11.35
C MET A 1 -30.17 -8.01 11.84
N LYS A 2 -29.38 -8.37 12.86
CA LYS A 2 -28.30 -7.53 13.44
C LYS A 2 -27.27 -8.39 14.19
N LYS A 3 -26.42 -9.18 13.51
CA LYS A 3 -25.27 -9.87 14.13
C LYS A 3 -24.20 -10.23 13.09
N THR A 4 -23.47 -9.25 12.55
CA THR A 4 -22.32 -9.51 11.66
C THR A 4 -21.09 -8.65 11.94
N LEU A 5 -21.05 -7.90 13.04
CA LEU A 5 -20.00 -6.89 13.27
C LEU A 5 -18.93 -7.27 14.31
N THR A 6 -19.00 -8.45 14.93
CA THR A 6 -18.10 -8.84 16.04
C THR A 6 -16.99 -9.83 15.69
N LEU A 7 -16.80 -10.21 14.42
CA LEU A 7 -15.74 -11.16 14.04
C LEU A 7 -14.41 -10.49 13.65
N LEU A 8 -14.38 -9.16 13.47
CA LEU A 8 -13.18 -8.43 13.01
C LEU A 8 -12.19 -8.05 14.12
N LEU A 9 -12.56 -8.20 15.41
CA LEU A 9 -11.75 -7.69 16.53
C LEU A 9 -10.99 -8.77 17.32
N ALA A 10 -11.21 -10.06 17.05
CA ALA A 10 -10.74 -11.15 17.91
C ALA A 10 -9.45 -11.87 17.45
N LEU A 11 -8.90 -11.56 16.27
CA LEU A 11 -7.70 -12.23 15.74
C LEU A 11 -6.37 -11.51 16.04
N PHE A 12 -6.41 -10.34 16.69
CA PHE A 12 -5.20 -9.62 17.14
C PHE A 12 -4.69 -10.05 18.52
N ALA A 13 -5.33 -11.03 19.17
CA ALA A 13 -5.01 -11.46 20.54
C ALA A 13 -4.34 -12.85 20.63
N ILE A 14 -3.52 -13.23 19.64
CA ILE A 14 -2.55 -14.32 19.84
C ILE A 14 -1.19 -13.67 20.05
N GLY A 15 -0.91 -13.38 21.32
CA GLY A 15 0.40 -12.95 21.79
C GLY A 15 1.43 -14.04 21.53
N VAL A 16 2.35 -13.76 20.62
CA VAL A 16 3.64 -14.44 20.57
C VAL A 16 4.52 -13.73 21.60
N THR A 17 4.62 -14.30 22.80
CA THR A 17 5.63 -13.88 23.78
C THR A 17 6.99 -14.35 23.28
N SER A 18 7.61 -13.61 22.37
CA SER A 18 9.04 -13.77 22.10
C SER A 18 9.81 -13.09 23.23
N SER A 19 10.53 -13.93 23.96
CA SER A 19 11.44 -13.63 25.07
C SER A 19 12.17 -12.29 24.93
N VAL A 20 12.11 -11.47 26.00
CA VAL A 20 13.01 -10.34 26.23
C VAL A 20 14.42 -10.90 26.39
N ARG A 21 15.28 -10.64 25.41
CA ARG A 21 16.73 -10.69 25.59
C ARG A 21 17.23 -9.27 25.41
N ALA A 22 17.53 -8.63 26.53
CA ALA A 22 18.33 -7.42 26.56
C ALA A 22 19.76 -7.83 26.19
N GLU A 23 20.21 -7.44 25.02
CA GLU A 23 21.61 -7.54 24.63
C GLU A 23 22.02 -6.15 24.18
N ASP A 24 22.78 -5.52 25.08
CA ASP A 24 23.48 -4.28 24.87
C ASP A 24 24.42 -4.40 23.67
N GLU A 25 24.34 -3.37 22.83
CA GLU A 25 25.41 -2.80 22.01
C GLU A 25 26.28 -3.67 21.08
N GLN A 26 26.17 -3.29 19.80
CA GLN A 26 27.18 -3.26 18.73
C GLN A 26 27.21 -4.38 17.68
N SER A 27 27.05 -3.90 16.44
CA SER A 27 27.36 -4.52 15.15
C SER A 27 26.41 -5.59 14.63
N SER A 28 25.31 -5.16 14.01
CA SER A 28 24.79 -5.89 12.86
C SER A 28 24.83 -4.99 11.64
N THR A 29 25.57 -5.42 10.63
CA THR A 29 25.58 -4.85 9.27
C THR A 29 24.24 -5.14 8.60
N GLN A 30 23.15 -4.63 9.17
CA GLN A 30 21.86 -4.53 8.50
C GLN A 30 21.93 -3.27 7.64
N LYS A 31 21.66 -3.42 6.33
CA LYS A 31 21.49 -2.26 5.45
C LYS A 31 20.45 -1.33 6.09
N PRO A 32 20.69 0.00 6.12
CA PRO A 32 19.73 0.92 6.70
C PRO A 32 18.40 0.76 5.97
N VAL A 33 17.31 0.61 6.74
CA VAL A 33 15.97 0.43 6.18
C VAL A 33 15.64 1.69 5.38
N LYS A 34 15.39 1.51 4.07
CA LYS A 34 15.02 2.59 3.15
C LYS A 34 13.52 2.88 3.28
N PHE A 35 13.12 4.09 2.94
CA PHE A 35 11.73 4.42 2.65
C PHE A 35 11.49 4.41 1.15
N ASP A 36 10.45 3.68 0.73
CA ASP A 36 10.01 3.60 -0.66
C ASP A 36 8.62 4.21 -0.82
N LEU A 37 8.27 4.54 -2.07
CA LEU A 37 6.93 5.03 -2.40
C LEU A 37 5.89 3.98 -2.05
N ASP A 38 4.84 4.43 -1.38
CA ASP A 38 3.67 3.64 -1.02
C ASP A 38 2.78 3.42 -2.24
N GLY A 39 3.17 2.47 -3.08
CA GLY A 39 2.45 2.10 -4.30
C GLY A 39 2.55 3.12 -5.45
N PRO A 40 1.73 2.96 -6.50
CA PRO A 40 1.68 3.88 -7.63
C PRO A 40 1.14 5.25 -7.21
N GLN A 41 1.88 6.32 -7.51
CA GLN A 41 1.53 7.69 -7.15
C GLN A 41 1.64 8.64 -8.34
N GLN A 42 0.92 9.77 -8.27
CA GLN A 42 0.96 10.80 -9.29
C GLN A 42 2.37 11.38 -9.40
N LYS A 43 2.91 11.47 -10.62
CA LYS A 43 4.16 12.18 -10.88
C LYS A 43 3.91 13.68 -10.83
N ILE A 44 4.49 14.35 -9.84
CA ILE A 44 4.39 15.79 -9.68
C ILE A 44 5.42 16.44 -10.59
N LYS A 45 4.96 17.31 -11.49
CA LYS A 45 5.82 18.07 -12.40
C LYS A 45 5.75 19.55 -12.08
N ASP A 46 6.88 20.24 -12.23
CA ASP A 46 6.92 21.70 -12.21
C ASP A 46 6.35 22.30 -13.52
N TYR A 47 6.26 23.62 -13.57
CA TYR A 47 5.79 24.33 -14.77
C TYR A 47 6.73 24.17 -15.99
N SER A 48 7.97 23.73 -15.77
CA SER A 48 8.94 23.43 -16.84
C SER A 48 8.86 21.97 -17.31
N GLY A 49 8.02 21.14 -16.69
CA GLY A 49 7.87 19.72 -16.98
C GLY A 49 8.85 18.79 -16.24
N ASN A 50 9.72 19.32 -15.38
CA ASN A 50 10.64 18.52 -14.56
C ASN A 50 9.89 17.84 -13.42
N THR A 51 10.25 16.60 -13.11
CA THR A 51 9.61 15.85 -12.03
C THR A 51 10.24 16.20 -10.68
N ILE A 52 9.41 16.46 -9.67
CA ILE A 52 9.87 16.67 -8.30
C ILE A 52 10.42 15.35 -7.76
N THR A 53 11.63 15.39 -7.22
CA THR A 53 12.33 14.20 -6.69
C THR A 53 12.86 14.45 -5.28
N LEU A 54 12.97 13.38 -4.52
CA LEU A 54 13.56 13.37 -3.19
C LEU A 54 14.83 12.52 -3.23
N GLU A 55 15.82 12.89 -2.42
CA GLU A 55 16.97 12.02 -2.18
C GLU A 55 16.53 10.78 -1.39
N ASP A 56 17.27 9.68 -1.53
CA ASP A 56 16.95 8.44 -0.85
C ASP A 56 16.86 8.64 0.67
N LEU A 57 15.75 8.18 1.24
CA LEU A 57 15.40 8.33 2.65
C LEU A 57 15.69 7.04 3.40
N TYR A 58 16.33 7.16 4.56
CA TYR A 58 16.65 6.02 5.42
C TYR A 58 16.17 6.24 6.84
N VAL A 59 15.82 5.17 7.54
CA VAL A 59 15.56 5.21 8.99
C VAL A 59 16.80 5.75 9.70
N GLY A 60 16.59 6.69 10.62
CA GLY A 60 17.65 7.42 11.32
C GLY A 60 18.10 8.72 10.62
N SER A 61 17.63 9.01 9.41
CA SER A 61 17.98 10.24 8.71
C SER A 61 17.44 11.46 9.46
N LYS A 62 18.32 12.43 9.71
CA LYS A 62 17.97 13.74 10.32
C LYS A 62 17.76 14.83 9.29
N VAL A 63 18.26 14.63 8.07
CA VAL A 63 18.21 15.61 7.00
C VAL A 63 17.53 14.99 5.81
N VAL A 64 16.53 15.69 5.28
CA VAL A 64 15.80 15.30 4.08
C VAL A 64 16.04 16.36 3.01
N LYS A 65 16.48 15.93 1.82
CA LYS A 65 16.75 16.81 0.68
C LYS A 65 15.70 16.58 -0.40
N ILE A 66 15.10 17.68 -0.84
CA ILE A 66 13.96 17.68 -1.76
C ILE A 66 14.27 18.63 -2.91
N TYR A 67 14.21 18.16 -4.14
CA TYR A 67 14.47 18.97 -5.33
C TYR A 67 13.14 19.56 -5.84
N ILE A 68 12.86 20.79 -5.42
CA ILE A 68 11.68 21.57 -5.82
C ILE A 68 12.07 22.92 -6.42
N PRO A 69 11.24 23.51 -7.30
CA PRO A 69 11.47 24.83 -7.86
C PRO A 69 11.52 25.92 -6.79
N GLN A 70 12.20 27.01 -7.12
CA GLN A 70 12.12 28.23 -6.32
C GLN A 70 10.66 28.72 -6.22
N GLY A 71 10.29 29.20 -5.05
CA GLY A 71 8.97 29.75 -4.75
C GLY A 71 7.95 28.73 -4.26
N TRP A 72 8.20 27.44 -4.45
CA TRP A 72 7.30 26.36 -4.04
C TRP A 72 7.41 26.05 -2.55
N TRP A 73 6.36 25.43 -2.01
CA TRP A 73 6.33 24.96 -0.63
C TRP A 73 6.35 23.44 -0.56
N VAL A 74 7.02 22.91 0.46
CA VAL A 74 6.96 21.50 0.84
C VAL A 74 6.67 21.34 2.33
N TYR A 75 5.66 20.54 2.64
CA TYR A 75 5.27 20.18 3.99
C TYR A 75 5.48 18.69 4.19
N LEU A 76 6.24 18.30 5.22
CA LEU A 76 6.38 16.91 5.61
C LEU A 76 5.41 16.62 6.76
N TYR A 77 4.46 15.72 6.55
CA TYR A 77 3.66 15.16 7.62
C TYR A 77 4.16 13.76 7.99
N ARG A 78 4.30 13.51 9.29
CA ARG A 78 4.80 12.25 9.85
C ARG A 78 3.70 11.58 10.66
N GLN A 79 3.57 10.28 10.48
CA GLN A 79 2.53 9.52 11.14
C GLN A 79 3.11 8.21 11.65
N CYS A 80 3.03 7.98 12.97
CA CYS A 80 3.57 6.79 13.60
C CYS A 80 2.73 5.53 13.35
N ASP A 81 1.42 5.68 13.16
CA ASP A 81 0.52 4.60 12.78
C ASP A 81 0.19 4.67 11.30
N HIS A 82 0.82 3.83 10.48
CA HIS A 82 0.62 3.81 9.03
C HIS A 82 -0.83 3.53 8.60
N ASN A 83 -1.65 2.91 9.45
CA ASN A 83 -3.05 2.58 9.14
C ASN A 83 -4.02 3.73 9.40
N SER A 84 -3.60 4.76 10.13
CA SER A 84 -4.46 5.90 10.38
C SER A 84 -4.76 6.68 9.09
N LYS A 85 -5.99 7.19 8.99
CA LYS A 85 -6.45 8.03 7.87
C LYS A 85 -6.13 9.52 8.07
N GLU A 86 -5.55 9.88 9.21
CA GLU A 86 -5.20 11.25 9.51
C GLU A 86 -4.01 11.71 8.65
N ARG A 87 -3.83 13.02 8.50
CA ARG A 87 -2.67 13.56 7.75
C ARG A 87 -1.33 13.36 8.47
N GLY A 88 -1.35 13.07 9.77
CA GLY A 88 -0.15 13.04 10.61
C GLY A 88 0.24 14.41 11.17
N ILE A 89 1.34 14.43 11.92
CA ILE A 89 1.91 15.60 12.57
C ILE A 89 2.84 16.31 11.58
N LEU A 90 2.67 17.63 11.40
CA LEU A 90 3.56 18.43 10.57
C LEU A 90 4.96 18.49 11.21
N ALA A 91 5.98 18.07 10.47
CA ALA A 91 7.37 18.19 10.88
C ALA A 91 7.81 19.65 10.75
N SER A 92 8.14 20.26 11.89
CA SER A 92 8.69 21.61 11.92
C SER A 92 10.18 21.57 11.62
N PRO A 93 10.66 22.18 10.52
CA PRO A 93 12.09 22.25 10.25
C PRO A 93 12.79 23.10 11.31
N ILE A 94 13.98 22.66 11.70
CA ILE A 94 14.87 23.50 12.50
C ILE A 94 15.43 24.59 11.59
N LEU A 95 15.04 25.83 11.87
CA LEU A 95 15.56 27.00 11.18
C LEU A 95 16.93 27.37 11.76
N GLU A 96 17.93 27.54 10.91
CA GLU A 96 19.19 28.14 11.33
C GLU A 96 18.97 29.60 11.71
N LYS A 97 19.64 30.05 12.77
CA LYS A 97 19.36 31.29 13.51
C LYS A 97 19.54 32.60 12.71
N ASN A 98 20.04 32.53 11.47
CA ASN A 98 20.48 33.68 10.68
C ASN A 98 19.70 33.87 9.36
N ILE A 99 18.51 33.29 9.24
CA ILE A 99 17.79 33.28 7.97
C ILE A 99 16.64 34.31 7.99
N THR A 100 16.66 35.27 7.07
CA THR A 100 15.58 36.25 6.80
C THR A 100 14.40 35.65 6.02
N LYS A 101 14.09 34.36 6.22
CA LYS A 101 13.00 33.68 5.50
C LYS A 101 11.67 33.96 6.21
N THR A 102 10.68 34.38 5.44
CA THR A 102 9.32 34.63 5.92
C THR A 102 8.53 33.34 6.17
N ASP A 103 8.84 32.26 5.45
CA ASP A 103 8.18 30.95 5.58
C ASP A 103 9.23 29.82 5.61
N PRO A 104 9.28 28.99 6.66
CA PRO A 104 10.25 27.91 6.77
C PRO A 104 10.10 26.80 5.72
N TYR A 105 8.91 26.63 5.13
CA TYR A 105 8.59 25.54 4.20
C TYR A 105 8.81 25.91 2.73
N ARG A 106 9.14 27.17 2.46
CA ARG A 106 9.29 27.69 1.10
C ARG A 106 10.72 27.54 0.60
N GLN A 107 10.87 27.12 -0.66
CA GLN A 107 12.16 27.12 -1.34
C GLN A 107 12.48 28.51 -1.87
N TYR A 108 13.55 29.12 -1.38
CA TYR A 108 13.96 30.48 -1.80
C TYR A 108 15.06 30.49 -2.85
N TYR A 109 15.74 29.37 -3.04
CA TYR A 109 16.93 29.29 -3.88
C TYR A 109 16.68 28.37 -5.08
N THR A 110 17.22 28.76 -6.24
CA THR A 110 17.20 27.92 -7.44
C THR A 110 18.46 27.04 -7.51
N GLY A 111 18.36 25.88 -8.16
CA GLY A 111 19.50 24.99 -8.40
C GLY A 111 20.06 24.26 -7.17
N VAL A 112 19.43 24.41 -6.00
CA VAL A 112 19.80 23.70 -4.77
C VAL A 112 18.58 22.98 -4.19
N PRO A 113 18.76 21.81 -3.57
CA PRO A 113 17.66 21.13 -2.89
C PRO A 113 17.17 21.95 -1.70
N TYR A 114 15.87 21.88 -1.44
CA TYR A 114 15.31 22.25 -0.16
C TYR A 114 15.79 21.26 0.91
N ILE A 115 16.37 21.79 1.98
CA ILE A 115 16.93 21.00 3.09
C ILE A 115 15.98 21.10 4.27
N LEU A 116 15.33 19.98 4.59
CA LEU A 116 14.49 19.84 5.78
C LEU A 116 15.33 19.18 6.88
N ASN A 117 15.65 19.95 7.93
CA ASN A 117 16.38 19.46 9.09
C ASN A 117 15.41 19.07 10.22
N LEU A 118 15.41 17.79 10.58
CA LEU A 118 14.58 17.17 11.62
C LEU A 118 15.26 17.17 13.00
N GLY A 119 16.56 17.47 13.06
CA GLY A 119 17.33 17.58 14.30
C GLY A 119 17.32 16.35 15.21
N GLU A 120 16.72 16.50 16.39
CA GLU A 120 16.66 15.47 17.44
C GLU A 120 15.60 14.41 17.19
N ASP A 121 14.70 14.61 16.22
CA ASP A 121 13.64 13.66 15.87
C ASP A 121 13.88 13.05 14.48
N PRO A 122 14.87 12.13 14.32
CA PRO A 122 15.15 11.48 13.04
C PRO A 122 13.97 10.62 12.55
N LEU A 123 13.97 10.26 11.26
CA LEU A 123 12.98 9.36 10.67
C LEU A 123 12.98 8.00 11.38
N LYS A 124 11.81 7.49 11.77
CA LYS A 124 11.66 6.25 12.53
C LYS A 124 11.06 5.14 11.66
N LYS A 125 11.41 3.90 11.96
CA LYS A 125 10.85 2.72 11.29
C LYS A 125 9.35 2.63 11.56
N GLY A 126 8.57 2.24 10.55
CA GLY A 126 7.11 2.11 10.63
C GLY A 126 6.35 3.44 10.47
N GLU A 127 7.04 4.56 10.28
CA GLU A 127 6.41 5.83 9.99
C GLU A 127 5.89 5.89 8.55
N LYS A 128 4.75 6.55 8.38
CA LYS A 128 4.27 7.02 7.07
C LYS A 128 4.64 8.49 6.91
N LEU A 129 5.38 8.79 5.84
CA LEU A 129 5.86 10.13 5.52
C LEU A 129 5.06 10.67 4.34
N THR A 130 4.39 11.80 4.51
CA THR A 130 3.62 12.45 3.44
C THR A 130 4.24 13.80 3.12
N PHE A 131 4.85 13.93 1.95
CA PHE A 131 5.35 15.19 1.43
C PHE A 131 4.24 15.85 0.61
N SER A 132 3.74 17.00 1.05
CA SER A 132 2.71 17.78 0.36
C SER A 132 3.35 19.00 -0.30
N PHE A 133 3.06 19.21 -1.58
CA PHE A 133 3.66 20.25 -2.39
C PHE A 133 2.63 21.30 -2.79
N LYS A 134 3.02 22.57 -2.69
CA LYS A 134 2.27 23.69 -3.26
C LYS A 134 3.11 24.44 -4.28
N GLY A 135 2.44 24.86 -5.35
CA GLY A 135 3.03 25.67 -6.41
C GLY A 135 3.36 27.07 -5.92
N GLU A 136 4.01 27.87 -6.77
CA GLU A 136 4.38 29.26 -6.46
C GLU A 136 3.17 30.16 -6.14
N ASP A 137 2.02 29.82 -6.72
CA ASP A 137 0.71 30.43 -6.49
C ASP A 137 0.06 30.05 -5.15
N GLY A 138 0.68 29.12 -4.41
CA GLY A 138 0.18 28.62 -3.13
C GLY A 138 -0.92 27.56 -3.26
N PHE A 139 -1.25 27.11 -4.48
CA PHE A 139 -2.22 26.03 -4.69
C PHE A 139 -1.57 24.65 -4.51
N TYR A 140 -2.38 23.68 -4.06
CA TYR A 140 -1.92 22.30 -3.89
C TYR A 140 -1.68 21.64 -5.25
N VAL A 141 -0.49 21.05 -5.42
CA VAL A 141 -0.10 20.40 -6.68
C VAL A 141 -0.17 18.88 -6.55
N GLY A 142 0.18 18.33 -5.39
CA GLY A 142 0.19 16.89 -5.17
C GLY A 142 0.96 16.51 -3.92
N SER A 143 1.04 15.21 -3.67
CA SER A 143 1.82 14.65 -2.57
C SER A 143 2.54 13.37 -2.94
N TYR A 144 3.61 13.08 -2.22
CA TYR A 144 4.27 11.78 -2.21
C TYR A 144 4.15 11.14 -0.84
N ILE A 145 3.81 9.86 -0.81
CA ILE A 145 3.67 9.07 0.41
C ILE A 145 4.77 8.01 0.41
N TYR A 146 5.55 7.97 1.48
CA TYR A 146 6.61 7.00 1.68
C TYR A 146 6.34 6.16 2.93
N ARG A 147 6.65 4.87 2.85
CA ARG A 147 6.67 3.93 3.97
C ARG A 147 7.97 3.14 3.96
N ASP A 148 8.33 2.54 5.08
CA ASP A 148 9.54 1.73 5.16
C ASP A 148 9.43 0.50 4.25
N SER A 149 10.50 0.21 3.50
CA SER A 149 10.51 -0.87 2.50
C SER A 149 10.16 -2.23 3.12
N ASP A 150 10.50 -2.44 4.40
CA ASP A 150 10.23 -3.67 5.12
C ASP A 150 8.73 -3.89 5.37
N THR A 151 7.98 -2.85 5.78
CA THR A 151 6.52 -2.97 5.97
C THR A 151 5.82 -3.20 4.64
N ILE A 152 6.21 -2.46 3.59
CA ILE A 152 5.64 -2.62 2.25
C ILE A 152 5.82 -4.06 1.75
N LYS A 153 7.01 -4.65 1.93
CA LYS A 153 7.27 -6.03 1.50
C LYS A 153 6.44 -7.04 2.28
N LYS A 154 6.40 -6.91 3.61
CA LYS A 154 5.62 -7.82 4.47
C LYS A 154 4.12 -7.77 4.16
N GLU A 155 3.57 -6.59 3.91
CA GLU A 155 2.16 -6.45 3.53
C GLU A 155 1.87 -7.09 2.17
N LYS A 156 2.74 -6.87 1.17
CA LYS A 156 2.60 -7.52 -0.15
C LYS A 156 2.65 -9.04 -0.05
N GLU A 157 3.61 -9.59 0.70
CA GLU A 157 3.72 -11.03 0.93
C GLU A 157 2.46 -11.59 1.63
N ALA A 158 1.92 -10.87 2.61
CA ALA A 158 0.69 -11.25 3.30
C ALA A 158 -0.54 -11.19 2.39
N GLU A 159 -0.64 -10.16 1.54
CA GLU A 159 -1.74 -10.00 0.59
C GLU A 159 -1.70 -11.09 -0.50
N GLU A 160 -0.53 -11.41 -1.04
CA GLU A 160 -0.34 -12.53 -1.97
C GLU A 160 -0.69 -13.88 -1.34
N ALA A 161 -0.33 -14.09 -0.06
CA ALA A 161 -0.69 -15.31 0.66
C ALA A 161 -2.20 -15.42 0.92
N LEU A 162 -2.88 -14.30 1.15
CA LEU A 162 -4.33 -14.26 1.29
C LEU A 162 -5.03 -14.53 -0.05
N GLN A 163 -4.58 -13.90 -1.13
CA GLN A 163 -5.12 -14.13 -2.48
C GLN A 163 -4.99 -15.59 -2.89
N LYS A 164 -3.82 -16.23 -2.68
CA LYS A 164 -3.65 -17.66 -2.97
C LYS A 164 -4.61 -18.55 -2.16
N LYS A 165 -4.83 -18.24 -0.89
CA LYS A 165 -5.80 -18.98 -0.05
C LYS A 165 -7.23 -18.78 -0.53
N GLU A 166 -7.57 -17.58 -1.00
CA GLU A 166 -8.90 -17.28 -1.54
C GLU A 166 -9.12 -17.98 -2.88
N GLU A 167 -8.13 -17.97 -3.78
CA GLU A 167 -8.14 -18.71 -5.04
C GLU A 167 -8.28 -20.22 -4.83
N GLU A 168 -7.49 -20.81 -3.92
CA GLU A 168 -7.61 -22.23 -3.56
C GLU A 168 -9.01 -22.57 -3.03
N LYS A 169 -9.62 -21.67 -2.26
CA LYS A 169 -10.97 -21.86 -1.73
C LYS A 169 -12.02 -21.79 -2.85
N GLN A 170 -11.90 -20.82 -3.76
CA GLN A 170 -12.78 -20.71 -4.92
C GLN A 170 -12.66 -21.93 -5.84
N GLN A 171 -11.44 -22.41 -6.07
CA GLN A 171 -11.19 -23.60 -6.86
C GLN A 171 -11.83 -24.85 -6.22
N LYS A 172 -11.66 -25.06 -4.92
CA LYS A 172 -12.32 -26.17 -4.20
C LYS A 172 -13.84 -26.09 -4.29
N GLN A 173 -14.42 -24.89 -4.15
CA GLN A 173 -15.87 -24.70 -4.30
C GLN A 173 -16.35 -25.02 -5.72
N LEU A 174 -15.58 -24.65 -6.75
CA LEU A 174 -15.88 -24.98 -8.13
C LEU A 174 -15.80 -26.50 -8.35
N GLU A 175 -14.73 -27.16 -7.90
CA GLU A 175 -14.56 -28.61 -7.97
C GLU A 175 -15.69 -29.36 -7.26
N GLU A 176 -16.07 -28.94 -6.05
CA GLU A 176 -17.22 -29.51 -5.32
C GLU A 176 -18.54 -29.32 -6.08
N SER A 177 -18.75 -28.15 -6.70
CA SER A 177 -19.95 -27.90 -7.51
C SER A 177 -20.02 -28.79 -8.75
N MET A 178 -18.89 -28.99 -9.44
CA MET A 178 -18.80 -29.89 -10.60
C MET A 178 -19.01 -31.35 -10.19
N LEU A 179 -18.38 -31.79 -9.09
CA LEU A 179 -18.57 -33.13 -8.54
C LEU A 179 -20.02 -33.40 -8.14
N LYS A 180 -20.70 -32.39 -7.57
CA LYS A 180 -22.12 -32.48 -7.24
C LYS A 180 -22.97 -32.61 -8.50
N GLN A 181 -22.69 -31.84 -9.55
CA GLN A 181 -23.40 -31.95 -10.82
C GLN A 181 -23.20 -33.33 -11.47
N ILE A 182 -21.96 -33.85 -11.51
CA ILE A 182 -21.67 -35.19 -12.04
C ILE A 182 -22.43 -36.24 -11.24
N ARG A 183 -22.45 -36.13 -9.91
CA ARG A 183 -23.21 -37.04 -9.05
C ARG A 183 -24.70 -36.96 -9.34
N GLU A 184 -25.26 -35.77 -9.45
CA GLU A 184 -26.69 -35.56 -9.77
C GLU A 184 -27.05 -36.11 -11.16
N GLU A 185 -26.19 -35.92 -12.15
CA GLU A 185 -26.33 -36.54 -13.47
C GLU A 185 -26.27 -38.07 -13.38
N ASP A 186 -25.32 -38.63 -12.62
CA ASP A 186 -25.18 -40.08 -12.41
C ASP A 186 -26.34 -40.72 -11.66
N HIS A 187 -27.01 -39.97 -10.79
CA HIS A 187 -28.20 -40.42 -10.07
C HIS A 187 -29.49 -40.24 -10.89
N LYS A 188 -29.44 -39.70 -12.13
CA LYS A 188 -30.61 -39.72 -13.01
C LYS A 188 -31.01 -41.17 -13.31
N PRO A 189 -32.27 -41.57 -13.03
CA PRO A 189 -32.72 -42.92 -13.32
C PRO A 189 -32.63 -43.18 -14.82
N TRP A 190 -32.16 -44.38 -15.19
CA TRP A 190 -31.82 -44.75 -16.57
C TRP A 190 -32.95 -44.48 -17.59
N HIS A 191 -34.21 -44.55 -17.16
CA HIS A 191 -35.38 -44.24 -17.98
C HIS A 191 -35.47 -42.77 -18.42
N GLN A 192 -35.04 -41.82 -17.59
CA GLN A 192 -35.04 -40.39 -17.93
C GLN A 192 -33.93 -40.08 -18.95
N ARG A 193 -32.74 -40.66 -18.75
CA ARG A 193 -31.63 -40.59 -19.71
C ARG A 193 -32.02 -41.21 -21.06
N LEU A 194 -32.77 -42.32 -21.04
CA LEU A 194 -33.26 -42.98 -22.26
C LEU A 194 -34.30 -42.10 -23.00
N SER A 195 -35.24 -41.50 -22.27
CA SER A 195 -36.27 -40.64 -22.86
C SER A 195 -35.68 -39.35 -23.47
N GLU A 196 -34.73 -38.71 -22.79
CA GLU A 196 -34.01 -37.52 -23.30
C GLU A 196 -33.23 -37.88 -24.57
N SER A 197 -32.50 -39.00 -24.58
CA SER A 197 -31.79 -39.49 -25.77
C SER A 197 -32.71 -39.79 -26.96
N ILE A 198 -33.89 -40.35 -26.73
CA ILE A 198 -34.87 -40.64 -27.78
C ILE A 198 -35.46 -39.34 -28.34
N GLN A 199 -35.73 -38.34 -27.49
CA GLN A 199 -36.22 -37.04 -27.95
C GLN A 199 -35.19 -36.27 -28.77
N ASP A 200 -33.92 -36.24 -28.36
CA ASP A 200 -32.85 -35.57 -29.10
C ASP A 200 -32.56 -36.24 -30.44
N GLN A 201 -32.57 -37.57 -30.49
CA GLN A 201 -32.47 -38.29 -31.77
C GLN A 201 -33.67 -38.00 -32.67
N TRP A 202 -34.86 -37.85 -32.10
CA TRP A 202 -36.06 -37.53 -32.87
C TRP A 202 -36.05 -36.09 -33.41
N TRP A 203 -35.51 -35.13 -32.65
CA TRP A 203 -35.30 -33.76 -33.13
C TRP A 203 -34.24 -33.69 -34.26
N ASN A 204 -33.11 -34.39 -34.12
CA ASN A 204 -32.12 -34.51 -35.19
C ASN A 204 -32.68 -35.21 -36.44
N PHE A 205 -33.53 -36.22 -36.27
CA PHE A 205 -34.19 -36.91 -37.36
C PHE A 205 -35.23 -36.03 -38.07
N LYS A 206 -36.02 -35.24 -37.33
CA LYS A 206 -36.95 -34.25 -37.89
C LYS A 206 -36.25 -33.13 -38.66
N GLY A 207 -35.08 -32.68 -38.20
CA GLY A 207 -34.28 -31.68 -38.90
C GLY A 207 -33.68 -32.16 -40.23
N LEU A 208 -33.64 -33.48 -40.46
CA LEU A 208 -33.09 -34.11 -41.67
C LEU A 208 -34.14 -34.26 -42.80
N PHE A 209 -35.41 -34.01 -42.52
CA PHE A 209 -36.53 -34.07 -43.48
C PHE A 209 -37.14 -32.69 -43.79
N GLN A 210 -36.37 -31.62 -43.58
CA GLN A 210 -36.66 -30.27 -44.06
C GLN A 210 -35.66 -29.91 -45.17
#